data_AF-A0A2U2D3P6-F1
#
_entry.id   AF-A0A2U2D3P6-F1
#
_cell.length_a   1.000
_cell.length_b   1.000
_cell.length_c   1.000
_cell.angle_alpha   90.00
_cell.angle_beta   90.00
_cell.angle_gamma   90.00
#
_symmetry.space_group_name_H-M   'P 1'
#
loop_
_entity.id
_entity.type
_entity.pdbx_description
1 polymer ?
#
loop_
_entity_poly.entity_id
_entity_poly.type
_entity_poly.pdbx_seq_one_letter_code
_entity_poly.pdbx_strand_id
1 'polypeptide(L)'
;MNHLESCGPVAGSTLEGGAALLRVLEECGNNQSELARRCNVKQPHVWKWLKAGRVPTERVHSVARASGGKVLPHELRPDLPDLFPAPEFQAVAA
;
A
#
# COMPACT_ATOMS: atom_id res chain seq x y z
N MET A 1 -17.35 10.14 21.28
CA MET A 1 -17.56 9.13 20.22
C MET A 1 -18.16 9.83 19.01
N ASN A 2 -17.39 10.11 17.96
CA ASN A 2 -17.93 10.32 16.62
C ASN A 2 -16.93 9.74 15.64
N HIS A 3 -17.43 8.74 14.94
CA HIS A 3 -16.78 7.90 13.95
C HIS A 3 -17.10 8.53 12.58
N LEU A 4 -16.15 8.42 11.64
CA LEU A 4 -16.23 8.91 10.25
C LEU A 4 -16.12 10.44 10.17
N GLU A 5 -15.20 11.06 9.44
CA GLU A 5 -14.93 10.85 8.02
C GLU A 5 -13.43 10.99 7.70
N SER A 6 -12.90 10.05 6.93
CA SER A 6 -11.89 10.39 5.93
C SER A 6 -12.35 9.74 4.64
N CYS A 7 -13.03 10.58 3.86
CA CYS A 7 -13.24 10.41 2.44
C CYS A 7 -11.91 9.92 1.84
N GLY A 8 -11.88 8.66 1.39
CA GLY A 8 -10.72 8.12 0.71
C GLY A 8 -10.50 8.89 -0.59
N PRO A 9 -9.27 9.35 -0.90
CA PRO A 9 -9.02 9.93 -2.20
C PRO A 9 -9.13 8.83 -3.27
N VAL A 10 -10.14 9.01 -4.12
CA VAL A 10 -10.37 8.26 -5.36
C VAL A 10 -9.36 8.68 -6.43
N ALA A 11 -8.86 7.67 -7.12
CA ALA A 11 -8.46 7.65 -8.53
C ALA A 11 -7.64 8.82 -9.10
N GLY A 12 -6.35 8.53 -9.33
CA GLY A 12 -5.67 8.88 -10.57
C GLY A 12 -4.62 9.98 -10.48
N SER A 13 -3.35 9.62 -10.75
CA SER A 13 -2.45 10.27 -11.73
C SER A 13 -0.99 9.81 -11.54
N THR A 14 -0.58 8.74 -12.24
CA THR A 14 0.77 8.47 -12.81
C THR A 14 2.05 8.49 -11.92
N LEU A 15 2.03 8.94 -10.66
CA LEU A 15 3.23 9.01 -9.78
C LEU A 15 2.99 8.49 -8.34
N GLU A 16 1.89 7.76 -8.12
CA GLU A 16 1.31 7.51 -6.79
C GLU A 16 1.95 6.37 -5.97
N GLY A 17 2.79 5.51 -6.56
CA GLY A 17 3.33 4.34 -5.85
C GLY A 17 4.13 4.70 -4.59
N GLY A 18 4.82 5.85 -4.61
CA GLY A 18 5.52 6.40 -3.44
C GLY A 18 4.56 6.96 -2.39
N ALA A 19 3.50 7.65 -2.82
CA ALA A 19 2.48 8.21 -1.93
C ALA A 19 1.66 7.09 -1.24
N ALA A 20 1.35 6.01 -1.97
CA ALA A 20 0.71 4.83 -1.42
C ALA A 20 1.57 4.18 -0.31
N LEU A 21 2.89 4.10 -0.50
CA LEU A 21 3.80 3.58 0.54
C LEU A 21 3.82 4.45 1.79
N LEU A 22 3.74 5.78 1.64
CA LEU A 22 3.65 6.71 2.77
C LEU A 22 2.36 6.48 3.57
N ARG A 23 1.21 6.33 2.88
CA ARG A 23 -0.06 6.00 3.53
C ARG A 23 0.03 4.71 4.34
N VAL A 24 0.67 3.67 3.81
CA VAL A 24 0.90 2.42 4.58
C VAL A 24 1.75 2.66 5.83
N LEU A 25 2.73 3.57 5.75
CA LEU A 25 3.55 3.94 6.89
C LEU A 25 2.72 4.60 7.99
N GLU A 26 1.84 5.54 7.62
CA GLU A 26 0.92 6.22 8.52
C GLU A 26 0.00 5.23 9.23
N GLU A 27 -0.56 4.27 8.49
CA GLU A 27 -1.37 3.18 9.03
C GLU A 27 -0.58 2.27 9.97
N CYS A 28 0.73 2.16 9.78
CA CYS A 28 1.63 1.47 10.69
C CYS A 28 2.11 2.33 11.87
N GLY A 29 1.47 3.47 12.15
CA GLY A 29 1.84 4.39 13.23
C GLY A 29 3.03 5.27 12.87
N ASN A 30 3.17 5.62 11.60
CA ASN A 30 4.28 6.41 11.03
C ASN A 30 5.68 5.85 11.36
N ASN A 31 5.79 4.52 11.49
CA ASN A 31 7.01 3.85 11.92
C ASN A 31 7.51 2.83 10.89
N GLN A 32 8.67 3.12 10.28
CA GLN A 32 9.30 2.26 9.28
C GLN A 32 9.69 0.89 9.83
N SER A 33 10.11 0.83 11.11
CA SER A 33 10.48 -0.43 11.76
C SER A 33 9.27 -1.34 11.97
N GLU A 34 8.11 -0.75 12.28
CA GLU A 34 6.88 -1.49 12.46
C GLU A 34 6.36 -2.03 11.12
N LEU A 35 6.39 -1.20 10.07
CA LEU A 35 6.07 -1.64 8.72
C LEU A 35 7.01 -2.79 8.29
N ALA A 36 8.30 -2.68 8.59
CA ALA A 36 9.28 -3.71 8.27
C ALA A 36 8.97 -5.03 8.99
N ARG A 37 8.59 -4.98 10.28
CA ARG A 37 8.16 -6.15 11.06
C ARG A 37 6.91 -6.80 10.47
N ARG A 38 5.88 -6.01 10.14
CA ARG A 38 4.65 -6.52 9.49
C ARG A 38 4.91 -7.14 8.12
N CYS A 39 5.85 -6.58 7.38
CA CYS A 39 6.25 -7.10 6.06
C CYS A 39 7.31 -8.20 6.12
N ASN A 40 7.77 -8.58 7.33
CA ASN A 40 8.88 -9.50 7.56
C ASN A 40 10.17 -9.12 6.79
N VAL A 41 10.47 -7.83 6.67
CA VAL A 41 11.68 -7.31 6.05
C VAL A 41 12.54 -6.55 7.06
N LYS A 42 13.78 -6.25 6.69
CA LYS A 42 14.63 -5.36 7.47
C LYS A 42 14.24 -3.89 7.23
N GLN A 43 14.27 -3.06 8.27
CA GLN A 43 14.03 -1.61 8.18
C GLN A 43 14.78 -0.90 7.02
N PRO A 44 16.07 -1.16 6.73
CA PRO A 44 16.76 -0.54 5.58
C PRO A 44 16.12 -0.84 4.21
N HIS A 45 15.38 -1.95 4.10
CA HIS A 45 14.63 -2.27 2.89
C HIS A 45 13.46 -1.30 2.69
N VAL A 46 12.72 -0.99 3.76
CA VAL A 46 11.64 0.01 3.75
C VAL A 46 12.18 1.39 3.39
N TRP A 47 13.31 1.79 3.97
CA TRP A 47 13.97 3.05 3.61
C TRP A 47 14.35 3.10 2.12
N LYS A 48 14.86 1.99 1.56
CA LYS A 48 15.16 1.89 0.13
C LYS A 48 13.92 2.07 -0.73
N TRP A 49 12.77 1.53 -0.32
CA TRP A 49 11.51 1.69 -1.05
C TRP A 49 11.00 3.12 -1.00
N LEU A 50 11.07 3.77 0.16
CA LEU A 50 10.72 5.19 0.32
C LEU A 50 11.61 6.08 -0.56
N LYS A 51 12.92 5.82 -0.58
CA LYS A 51 13.87 6.57 -1.41
C LYS A 51 13.67 6.31 -2.91
N ALA A 52 13.32 5.07 -3.28
CA ALA A 52 13.05 4.71 -4.67
C ALA A 52 11.66 5.14 -5.15
N GLY A 53 10.73 5.41 -4.22
CA GLY A 53 9.31 5.67 -4.48
C GLY A 53 8.54 4.43 -4.95
N ARG A 54 9.06 3.22 -4.71
CA ARG A 54 8.50 1.97 -5.28
C ARG A 54 8.79 0.76 -4.39
N VAL A 55 7.78 -0.10 -4.26
CA VAL A 55 7.87 -1.38 -3.55
C VAL A 55 8.13 -2.52 -4.56
N PRO A 56 9.03 -3.48 -4.24
CA PRO A 56 9.23 -4.66 -5.07
C PRO A 56 7.96 -5.51 -5.13
N THR A 57 7.67 -6.07 -6.31
CA THR A 57 6.44 -6.82 -6.61
C THR A 57 6.16 -7.94 -5.61
N GLU A 58 7.19 -8.64 -5.16
CA GLU A 58 7.13 -9.71 -4.15
C GLU A 58 6.60 -9.24 -2.78
N ARG A 59 6.74 -7.95 -2.46
CA ARG A 59 6.36 -7.37 -1.16
C ARG A 59 5.14 -6.48 -1.23
N VAL A 60 4.66 -6.15 -2.42
CA VAL A 60 3.45 -5.34 -2.64
C VAL A 60 2.27 -5.93 -1.83
N HIS A 61 2.03 -7.23 -1.92
CA HIS A 61 0.97 -7.91 -1.17
C HIS A 61 1.17 -7.83 0.35
N SER A 62 2.41 -7.99 0.83
CA SER A 62 2.72 -7.87 2.26
C SER A 62 2.47 -6.46 2.78
N VAL A 63 2.85 -5.44 2.01
CA VAL A 63 2.68 -4.03 2.35
C VAL A 63 1.19 -3.64 2.33
N ALA A 64 0.44 -4.07 1.30
CA ALA A 64 -1.01 -3.89 1.25
C ALA A 64 -1.71 -4.53 2.45
N ARG A 65 -1.33 -5.77 2.80
CA ARG A 65 -1.87 -6.47 3.98
C ARG A 65 -1.47 -5.81 5.30
N ALA A 66 -0.26 -5.25 5.39
CA ALA A 66 0.19 -4.51 6.57
C ALA A 66 -0.65 -3.25 6.83
N SER A 67 -1.20 -2.64 5.78
CA SER A 67 -2.16 -1.52 5.88
C SER A 67 -3.58 -1.93 6.25
N GLY A 68 -3.86 -3.23 6.40
CA GLY A 68 -5.20 -3.74 6.65
C GLY A 68 -6.15 -3.61 5.45
N GLY A 69 -5.62 -3.52 4.22
CA GLY A 69 -6.43 -3.35 3.01
C GLY A 69 -6.84 -1.90 2.70
N LYS A 70 -6.27 -0.92 3.42
CA LYS A 70 -6.45 0.51 3.13
C LYS A 70 -5.67 0.99 1.92
N VAL A 71 -4.59 0.31 1.59
CA VAL A 71 -3.81 0.51 0.38
C VAL A 71 -3.76 -0.80 -0.39
N LEU A 72 -4.16 -0.75 -1.65
CA LEU A 72 -4.26 -1.91 -2.52
C LEU A 72 -2.95 -2.12 -3.30
N PRO A 73 -2.67 -3.37 -3.74
CA PRO A 73 -1.48 -3.70 -4.53
C PRO A 73 -1.28 -2.83 -5.77
N HIS A 74 -2.38 -2.54 -6.46
CA HIS A 74 -2.39 -1.70 -7.67
C HIS A 74 -2.07 -0.23 -7.38
N GLU A 75 -2.34 0.27 -6.17
CA GLU A 75 -1.96 1.64 -5.77
C GLU A 75 -0.45 1.75 -5.52
N LEU A 76 0.17 0.68 -4.99
CA LEU A 76 1.62 0.61 -4.77
C LEU A 76 2.39 0.45 -6.09
N ARG A 77 1.81 -0.26 -7.06
CA ARG A 77 2.40 -0.50 -8.39
C ARG A 77 1.36 -0.32 -9.51
N PRO A 78 0.95 0.93 -9.80
CA PRO A 78 0.05 1.22 -10.92
C PRO A 78 0.70 0.95 -12.28
N ASP A 79 2.03 0.83 -12.30
CA ASP A 79 2.87 0.50 -13.44
C ASP A 79 2.66 -0.94 -13.97
N LEU A 80 2.10 -1.85 -13.15
CA LEU A 80 1.86 -3.25 -13.50
C LEU A 80 0.39 -3.64 -13.29
N PRO A 81 -0.54 -3.10 -14.09
CA PRO A 81 -1.98 -3.39 -13.96
C PRO A 81 -2.32 -4.86 -14.25
N ASP A 82 -1.52 -5.55 -15.06
CA ASP A 82 -1.71 -6.97 -15.41
C ASP A 82 -1.36 -7.91 -14.23
N LEU A 83 -0.33 -7.57 -13.46
CA LEU A 83 0.10 -8.34 -12.28
C LEU A 83 -0.69 -7.98 -11.01
N PHE A 84 -1.16 -6.73 -10.93
CA PHE A 84 -1.95 -6.24 -9.81
C PHE A 84 -3.24 -5.63 -10.37
N PRO A 85 -4.20 -6.48 -10.79
CA PRO A 85 -5.50 -5.98 -11.21
C PRO A 85 -6.09 -5.18 -10.05
N ALA A 86 -6.63 -4.01 -10.35
CA ALA A 86 -7.54 -3.37 -9.40
C ALA A 86 -8.65 -4.38 -9.10
N PRO A 87 -9.15 -4.46 -7.85
CA PRO A 87 -10.37 -5.20 -7.63
C PRO A 87 -11.46 -4.52 -8.45
N GLU A 88 -11.68 -4.99 -9.68
CA GLU A 88 -13.00 -4.95 -10.28
C GLU A 88 -13.90 -5.51 -9.19
N PHE A 89 -14.88 -4.73 -8.78
CA PHE A 89 -15.89 -5.08 -7.80
C PHE A 89 -16.59 -6.37 -8.24
N GLN A 90 -15.96 -7.53 -8.02
CA GLN A 90 -16.59 -8.82 -8.15
C GLN A 90 -17.23 -9.07 -6.80
N ALA A 91 -18.48 -8.61 -6.74
CA ALA A 91 -19.50 -9.25 -5.94
C ALA A 91 -19.54 -10.74 -6.31
N VAL A 92 -18.63 -11.54 -5.76
CA VAL A 92 -18.73 -12.99 -5.84
C VAL A 92 -19.74 -13.39 -4.76
N ALA A 93 -21.00 -13.41 -5.19
CA ALA A 93 -22.02 -14.21 -4.57
C ALA A 93 -21.66 -15.69 -4.79
N ALA A 94 -21.48 -16.43 -3.69
CA ALA A 94 -21.77 -17.87 -3.55
C ALA A 94 -21.49 -18.31 -2.12
#